data_AF-A0A971GQ38-F1
#
_entry.id   AF-A0A971GQ38-F1
#
_cell.length_a   1.000
_cell.length_b   1.000
_cell.length_c   1.000
_cell.angle_alpha   90.00
_cell.angle_beta   90.00
_cell.angle_gamma   90.00
#
_symmetry.space_group_name_H-M   'P 1'
#
loop_
_entity.id
_entity.type
_entity.pdbx_description
1 polymer ?
#
loop_
_entity_poly.entity_id
_entity_poly.type
_entity_poly.pdbx_seq_one_letter_code
_entity_poly.pdbx_strand_id
1 'polypeptide(L)'
;MDYKKEMKILEKGRERYFPVMDMMLDMKASGDGRPVSINDPDIMRTVLELVDVGYFDADAFVVNKHFGEVRGLYYRGGPVLTDRGLIQYKDHQQQRRSNQLRRLFVLLGVVLLCASAIVAMLMLL
;
A
#
# COMPACT_ATOMS: atom_id res chain seq x y z
N MET A 1 15.17 -10.82 -23.88
CA MET A 1 14.57 -9.84 -22.96
C MET A 1 13.14 -10.32 -22.69
N ASP A 2 12.84 -10.74 -21.46
CA ASP A 2 11.53 -11.33 -21.13
C ASP A 2 10.61 -10.25 -20.54
N TYR A 3 9.70 -9.76 -21.38
CA TYR A 3 8.77 -8.69 -21.04
C TYR A 3 7.93 -9.00 -19.78
N LYS A 4 7.53 -10.26 -19.58
CA LYS A 4 6.73 -10.63 -18.39
C LYS A 4 7.55 -10.49 -17.11
N LYS A 5 8.84 -10.80 -17.19
CA LYS A 5 9.76 -10.68 -16.05
C LYS A 5 10.02 -9.22 -15.70
N GLU A 6 10.17 -8.36 -16.70
CA GLU A 6 10.36 -6.93 -16.51
C GLU A 6 9.11 -6.24 -15.96
N MET A 7 7.93 -6.58 -16.46
CA MET A 7 6.66 -6.08 -15.91
C MET A 7 6.49 -6.45 -14.44
N LYS A 8 6.86 -7.67 -14.04
CA LYS A 8 6.84 -8.08 -12.62
C LYS A 8 7.82 -7.28 -11.75
N ILE A 9 8.97 -6.88 -12.29
CA ILE A 9 9.93 -6.04 -11.56
C ILE A 9 9.35 -4.65 -11.34
N LEU A 10 8.70 -4.08 -12.36
CA LEU A 10 8.02 -2.80 -12.26
C LEU A 10 6.83 -2.85 -11.29
N GLU A 11 6.03 -3.91 -11.32
CA GLU A 11 4.92 -4.13 -10.37
C GLU A 11 5.41 -4.26 -8.93
N LYS A 12 6.47 -5.04 -8.68
CA LYS A 12 7.10 -5.13 -7.35
C LYS A 12 7.64 -3.78 -6.89
N GLY A 13 8.21 -3.00 -7.80
CA GLY A 13 8.65 -1.64 -7.51
C GLY A 13 7.50 -0.74 -7.05
N ARG A 14 6.29 -0.95 -7.57
CA ARG A 14 5.08 -0.22 -7.15
C ARG A 14 4.53 -0.68 -5.80
N GLU A 15 4.88 -1.87 -5.29
CA GLU A 15 4.39 -2.32 -3.98
C GLU A 15 4.84 -1.39 -2.84
N ARG A 16 6.00 -0.74 -2.98
CA ARG A 16 6.51 0.23 -1.99
C ARG A 16 5.64 1.47 -1.83
N TYR A 17 4.74 1.73 -2.79
CA TYR A 17 3.86 2.88 -2.78
C TYR A 17 2.66 2.70 -1.85
N PHE A 18 2.14 1.49 -1.74
CA PHE A 18 0.90 1.25 -0.99
C PHE A 18 1.01 1.53 0.52
N PRO A 19 2.12 1.21 1.21
CA PRO A 19 2.28 1.61 2.61
C PRO A 19 2.21 3.12 2.82
N VAL A 20 2.76 3.91 1.89
CA VAL A 20 2.71 5.38 1.96
C VAL A 20 1.30 5.89 1.63
N MET A 21 0.60 5.26 0.68
CA MET A 21 -0.82 5.55 0.43
C MET A 21 -1.69 5.28 1.67
N ASP A 22 -1.53 4.10 2.30
CA ASP A 22 -2.22 3.72 3.53
C ASP A 22 -1.95 4.76 4.63
N MET A 23 -0.68 5.07 4.88
CA MET A 23 -0.27 6.06 5.86
C MET A 23 -0.92 7.43 5.63
N MET A 24 -0.93 7.92 4.39
CA MET A 24 -1.51 9.23 4.07
C MET A 24 -3.04 9.24 4.19
N LEU A 25 -3.71 8.15 3.84
CA LEU A 25 -5.16 7.99 4.02
C LEU A 25 -5.52 7.92 5.51
N ASP A 26 -4.73 7.23 6.32
CA ASP A 26 -4.89 7.18 7.77
C ASP A 26 -4.65 8.56 8.40
N MET A 27 -3.60 9.27 7.98
CA MET A 27 -3.36 10.66 8.42
C MET A 27 -4.54 11.57 8.09
N LYS A 28 -5.11 11.43 6.88
CA LYS A 28 -6.31 12.18 6.48
C LYS A 28 -7.51 11.84 7.37
N ALA A 29 -7.73 10.56 7.67
CA ALA A 29 -8.84 10.11 8.51
C ALA A 29 -8.70 10.56 9.96
N SER A 30 -7.45 10.69 10.44
CA SER A 30 -7.12 11.06 11.82
C SER A 30 -7.01 12.57 12.05
N GLY A 31 -6.85 13.35 10.98
CA GLY A 31 -6.52 14.77 11.06
C GLY A 31 -7.70 15.67 11.38
N ASP A 32 -7.43 16.75 12.13
CA ASP A 32 -8.35 17.86 12.39
C ASP A 32 -8.36 18.92 11.27
N GLY A 33 -7.75 18.60 10.11
CA GLY A 33 -7.59 19.50 8.97
C GLY A 33 -6.36 20.39 9.02
N ARG A 34 -5.49 20.27 10.03
CA ARG A 34 -4.23 21.03 10.09
C ARG A 34 -3.17 20.44 9.15
N PRO A 35 -2.27 21.28 8.61
CA PRO A 35 -1.15 20.79 7.83
C PRO A 35 -0.22 19.87 8.64
N VAL A 36 0.15 18.73 8.07
CA VAL A 36 1.04 17.74 8.70
C VAL A 36 2.40 17.77 8.02
N SER A 37 3.47 17.88 8.82
CA SER A 37 4.85 17.83 8.32
C SER A 37 5.27 16.38 8.11
N ILE A 38 5.78 16.08 6.92
CA ILE A 38 6.41 14.81 6.55
C ILE A 38 7.92 15.08 6.51
N ASN A 39 8.63 14.57 7.50
CA ASN A 39 10.05 14.87 7.72
C ASN A 39 10.99 13.68 7.42
N ASP A 40 10.42 12.48 7.25
CA ASP A 40 11.19 11.29 6.91
C ASP A 40 11.60 11.37 5.43
N PRO A 41 12.90 11.33 5.09
CA PRO A 41 13.37 11.49 3.72
C PRO A 41 12.87 10.41 2.75
N ASP A 42 12.74 9.16 3.19
CA ASP A 42 12.30 8.05 2.36
C ASP A 42 10.80 8.13 2.06
N ILE A 43 10.02 8.54 3.07
CA ILE A 43 8.60 8.84 2.91
C ILE A 43 8.43 10.05 2.00
N MET A 44 9.13 11.16 2.25
CA MET A 44 9.09 12.36 1.40
C MET A 44 9.37 12.02 -0.06
N ARG A 45 10.45 11.28 -0.31
CA ARG A 45 10.80 10.83 -1.66
C ARG A 45 9.68 10.02 -2.29
N THR A 46 9.10 9.08 -1.55
CA THR A 46 8.02 8.23 -2.07
C THR A 46 6.74 9.02 -2.34
N VAL A 47 6.41 10.01 -1.49
CA VAL A 47 5.28 10.93 -1.72
C VAL A 47 5.50 11.75 -2.98
N LEU A 48 6.72 12.29 -3.20
CA LEU A 48 7.05 13.03 -4.42
C LEU A 48 6.96 12.14 -5.67
N GLU A 49 7.48 10.90 -5.62
CA GLU A 49 7.32 9.94 -6.72
C GLU A 49 5.85 9.63 -7.01
N LEU A 50 5.00 9.56 -5.97
CA LEU A 50 3.56 9.34 -6.11
C LEU A 50 2.83 10.53 -6.74
N VAL A 51 3.30 11.75 -6.48
CA VAL A 51 2.84 12.96 -7.17
C VAL A 51 3.28 12.91 -8.64
N ASP A 52 4.54 12.60 -8.92
CA ASP A 52 5.09 12.54 -10.29
C ASP A 52 4.39 11.48 -11.17
N VAL A 53 4.06 10.31 -10.60
CA VAL A 53 3.32 9.25 -11.30
C VAL A 53 1.82 9.60 -11.46
N GLY A 54 1.34 10.64 -10.77
CA GLY A 54 -0.03 11.14 -10.84
C GLY A 54 -1.02 10.35 -10.00
N TYR A 55 -0.56 9.66 -8.95
CA TYR A 55 -1.42 8.95 -8.00
C TYR A 55 -1.83 9.86 -6.84
N PHE A 56 -0.94 10.77 -6.45
CA PHE A 56 -1.22 11.81 -5.48
C PHE A 56 -1.55 13.12 -6.18
N ASP A 57 -2.50 13.87 -5.61
CA ASP A 57 -2.81 15.22 -6.04
C ASP A 57 -1.69 16.17 -5.58
N ALA A 58 -1.05 16.85 -6.53
CA ALA A 58 0.05 17.77 -6.25
C ALA A 58 -0.40 18.94 -5.35
N ASP A 59 -1.65 19.40 -5.49
CA ASP A 59 -2.16 20.56 -4.77
C ASP A 59 -2.38 20.28 -3.28
N ALA A 60 -2.43 18.99 -2.91
CA ALA A 60 -2.49 18.53 -1.53
C ALA A 60 -1.17 18.76 -0.75
N PHE A 61 -0.07 19.09 -1.44
CA PHE A 61 1.26 19.18 -0.82
C PHE A 61 1.92 20.56 -0.97
N VAL A 62 2.73 20.92 0.02
CA VAL A 62 3.66 22.06 -0.03
C VAL A 62 5.08 21.53 0.09
N VAL A 63 5.88 21.79 -0.94
CA VAL A 63 7.30 21.45 -0.94
C VAL A 63 8.10 22.68 -0.50
N ASN A 64 8.78 22.57 0.64
CA ASN A 64 9.74 23.58 1.07
C ASN A 64 11.12 23.24 0.51
N LYS A 65 11.64 24.09 -0.38
CA LYS A 65 12.95 23.92 -1.02
C LYS A 65 13.92 25.00 -0.57
N HIS A 66 15.19 24.64 -0.37
CA HIS A 66 16.26 25.58 -0.06
C HIS A 66 17.53 25.19 -0.81
N PHE A 67 18.12 26.12 -1.56
CA PHE A 67 19.26 25.87 -2.46
C PHE A 67 19.08 24.65 -3.39
N GLY A 68 17.86 24.39 -3.85
CA GLY A 68 17.53 23.27 -4.74
C GLY A 68 17.26 21.95 -4.03
N GLU A 69 17.51 21.85 -2.72
CA GLU A 69 17.21 20.66 -1.92
C GLU A 69 15.81 20.76 -1.29
N VAL A 70 15.09 19.64 -1.26
CA VAL A 70 13.80 19.56 -0.55
C VAL A 70 14.08 19.42 0.95
N ARG A 71 13.79 20.48 1.72
CA ARG A 71 14.01 20.52 3.18
C ARG A 71 12.81 20.06 3.99
N GLY A 72 11.61 20.06 3.41
CA GLY A 72 10.41 19.60 4.09
C GLY A 72 9.24 19.47 3.13
N LEU A 73 8.34 18.56 3.46
CA LEU A 73 7.10 18.34 2.73
C LEU A 73 5.93 18.45 3.71
N TYR A 74 4.96 19.30 3.39
CA TYR A 74 3.77 19.46 4.21
C TYR A 74 2.55 18.99 3.44
N TYR A 75 1.74 18.16 4.08
CA TYR A 75 0.42 17.81 3.58
C TYR A 75 -0.60 18.82 4.09
N ARG A 76 -1.34 19.49 3.21
CA ARG A 76 -2.25 20.60 3.57
C ARG A 76 -3.57 20.14 4.19
N GLY A 77 -3.90 18.85 4.11
CA GLY A 77 -5.27 18.37 4.31
C GLY A 77 -6.08 18.42 3.01
N GLY A 78 -7.05 17.50 2.86
CA GLY A 78 -7.90 17.39 1.66
C GLY A 78 -7.87 16.01 1.01
N PRO A 79 -8.28 15.88 -0.26
CA PRO A 79 -8.12 14.65 -1.03
C PRO A 79 -6.63 14.40 -1.34
N VAL A 80 -6.08 13.26 -0.90
CA VAL A 80 -4.69 12.87 -1.19
C VAL A 80 -4.57 12.22 -2.56
N LEU A 81 -5.50 11.33 -2.88
CA LEU A 81 -5.45 10.51 -4.09
C LEU A 81 -6.17 11.21 -5.25
N THR A 82 -5.57 11.13 -6.44
CA THR A 82 -6.28 11.36 -7.70
C THR A 82 -7.20 10.18 -8.01
N ASP A 83 -8.08 10.33 -9.00
CA ASP A 83 -8.92 9.21 -9.47
C ASP A 83 -8.08 8.00 -9.90
N ARG A 84 -6.95 8.24 -10.56
CA ARG A 84 -6.02 7.19 -10.97
C ARG A 84 -5.35 6.51 -9.77
N GLY A 85 -4.93 7.29 -8.77
CA GLY A 85 -4.40 6.77 -7.52
C GLY A 85 -5.43 5.93 -6.76
N LEU A 86 -6.69 6.38 -6.75
CA LEU A 86 -7.79 5.67 -6.11
C LEU A 86 -8.11 4.33 -6.80
N ILE A 87 -8.12 4.29 -8.14
CA ILE A 87 -8.31 3.04 -8.90
C ILE A 87 -7.18 2.07 -8.56
N GLN A 88 -5.92 2.52 -8.63
CA GLN A 88 -4.77 1.68 -8.36
C GLN A 88 -4.75 1.16 -6.92
N TYR A 89 -5.12 2.01 -5.96
CA TYR A 89 -5.21 1.65 -4.55
C TYR A 89 -6.30 0.61 -4.29
N LYS A 90 -7.49 0.80 -4.87
CA LYS A 90 -8.61 -0.17 -4.74
C LYS A 90 -8.26 -1.53 -5.34
N ASP A 91 -7.62 -1.55 -6.51
CA ASP A 91 -7.17 -2.79 -7.15
C ASP A 91 -6.18 -3.54 -6.25
N HIS A 92 -5.21 -2.82 -5.65
CA HIS A 92 -4.29 -3.41 -4.70
C HIS A 92 -4.99 -3.95 -3.44
N GLN A 93 -5.92 -3.21 -2.85
CA GLN A 93 -6.69 -3.65 -1.68
C GLN A 93 -7.50 -4.91 -1.99
N GLN A 94 -8.13 -4.97 -3.16
CA GLN A 94 -8.87 -6.15 -3.62
C GLN A 94 -7.94 -7.35 -3.81
N GLN A 95 -6.77 -7.15 -4.44
CA GLN A 95 -5.79 -8.21 -4.65
C GLN A 95 -5.22 -8.73 -3.31
N ARG A 96 -4.92 -7.83 -2.38
CA ARG A 96 -4.45 -8.17 -1.02
C ARG A 96 -5.50 -8.97 -0.25
N ARG A 97 -6.76 -8.55 -0.27
CA ARG A 97 -7.88 -9.27 0.36
C ARG A 97 -8.09 -10.65 -0.25
N SER A 98 -8.06 -10.75 -1.57
CA SER A 98 -8.18 -12.04 -2.27
C SER A 98 -7.06 -13.01 -1.87
N ASN A 99 -5.82 -12.52 -1.83
CA ASN A 99 -4.66 -13.30 -1.42
C ASN A 99 -4.75 -13.75 0.06
N GLN A 100 -5.24 -12.88 0.95
CA GLN A 100 -5.46 -13.23 2.36
C GLN A 100 -6.53 -14.32 2.52
N LEU A 101 -7.67 -14.18 1.84
CA LEU A 101 -8.74 -15.19 1.86
C LEU A 101 -8.23 -16.53 1.33
N ARG A 102 -7.50 -16.51 0.21
CA ARG A 102 -6.90 -17.74 -0.36
C ARG A 102 -5.98 -18.43 0.64
N ARG A 103 -5.11 -17.68 1.34
CA ARG A 103 -4.24 -18.25 2.39
C ARG A 103 -5.04 -18.84 3.53
N LEU A 104 -6.11 -18.17 3.96
CA LEU A 104 -6.97 -18.64 5.04
C LEU A 104 -7.69 -19.94 4.67
N PHE A 105 -8.23 -20.04 3.45
CA PHE A 105 -8.83 -21.28 2.95
C PHE A 105 -7.84 -22.44 2.88
N VAL A 106 -6.61 -22.19 2.43
CA VAL A 106 -5.55 -23.21 2.40
C VAL A 106 -5.24 -23.69 3.82
N LEU A 107 -5.05 -22.79 4.78
CA LEU A 107 -4.78 -23.14 6.18
C LEU A 107 -5.94 -23.92 6.80
N LEU A 108 -7.17 -23.49 6.57
CA LEU A 108 -8.37 -24.16 7.09
C LEU A 108 -8.52 -25.57 6.50
N GLY A 109 -8.24 -25.74 5.21
CA GLY A 109 -8.21 -27.06 4.56
C GLY A 109 -7.16 -27.99 5.18
N VAL A 110 -5.95 -27.49 5.47
CA VAL A 110 -4.89 -28.26 6.14
C VAL A 110 -5.32 -28.69 7.55
N VAL A 111 -5.91 -27.79 8.33
CA VAL A 111 -6.39 -28.08 9.69
C VAL A 111 -7.48 -29.16 9.67
N LEU A 112 -8.44 -29.06 8.74
CA LEU A 112 -9.49 -30.07 8.60
C LEU A 112 -8.94 -31.44 8.19
N LEU A 113 -7.96 -31.48 7.29
CA LEU A 113 -7.29 -32.72 6.90
C LEU A 113 -6.58 -33.37 8.09
N CYS A 114 -5.81 -32.59 8.85
CA CYS A 114 -5.14 -33.08 10.07
C CYS A 114 -6.15 -33.61 11.10
N ALA A 115 -7.24 -32.88 11.35
CA ALA A 115 -8.28 -33.30 12.27
C ALA A 115 -8.94 -34.62 11.82
N SER A 116 -9.25 -34.76 10.54
CA SER A 116 -9.85 -35.98 9.99
C SER A 116 -8.90 -37.18 10.10
N ALA A 117 -7.60 -36.99 9.90
CA ALA A 117 -6.60 -38.03 10.07
C ALA A 117 -6.47 -38.49 11.52
N ILE A 118 -6.54 -37.57 12.49
CA ILE A 118 -6.51 -37.89 13.93
C ILE A 118 -7.74 -38.73 14.31
N VAL A 119 -8.92 -38.33 13.87
CA VAL A 119 -10.17 -39.08 14.14
C VAL A 119 -10.11 -40.47 13.51
N ALA A 120 -9.63 -40.59 12.28
CA ALA A 120 -9.47 -41.87 11.61
C ALA A 120 -8.47 -42.79 12.33
N MET A 121 -7.36 -42.24 12.84
CA MET A 121 -6.38 -42.98 13.64
C MET A 121 -6.99 -43.47 14.96
N LEU A 122 -7.80 -42.65 15.63
CA LEU A 122 -8.49 -43.02 16.87
C LEU A 122 -9.54 -44.12 16.66
N MET A 123 -10.21 -44.17 15.50
CA MET A 123 -11.20 -45.21 15.20
C MET A 123 -10.58 -46.57 14.81
N LEU A 124 -9.29 -46.59 14.45
CA LEU A 124 -8.55 -47.81 14.11
C LEU A 124 -7.84 -48.45 15.31
N LEU A 125 -7.91 -47.81 16.48
CA LEU A 125 -7.29 -48.21 17.76
C LEU A 125 -8.33 -48.86 18.68
#